data_AF-A0A9W9ND36-F1
#
_entry.id   AF-A0A9W9ND36-F1
#
_cell.length_a   1.000
_cell.length_b   1.000
_cell.length_c   1.000
_cell.angle_alpha   90.00
_cell.angle_beta   90.00
_cell.angle_gamma   90.00
#
_symmetry.space_group_name_H-M   'P 1'
#
loop_
_entity.id
_entity.type
_entity.pdbx_description
1 polymer ?
#
loop_
_entity_poly.entity_id
_entity_poly.type
_entity_poly.pdbx_seq_one_letter_code
_entity_poly.pdbx_strand_id
1 'polypeptide(L)' 'MGKKLVDRRSRIKPFIKVVNYNHLMPTRYTLELEGLKGVVSQDTFKEVSQREDAKKTIKKALEDRYTSGKNRWFFTPLRF' A
#
# COMPACT_ATOMS: atom_id res chain seq x y z
N MET A 1 19.60 -7.13 -13.08
CA MET A 1 18.60 -6.38 -13.89
C MET A 1 19.14 -4.97 -14.11
N GLY A 2 18.96 -4.37 -15.29
CA GLY A 2 19.37 -2.97 -15.52
C GLY A 2 18.52 -1.97 -14.74
N LYS A 3 19.07 -0.79 -14.43
CA LYS A 3 18.45 0.25 -13.58
C LYS A 3 17.00 0.58 -13.98
N LYS A 4 16.78 0.89 -15.26
CA LYS A 4 15.44 1.18 -15.82
C LYS A 4 14.42 0.06 -15.62
N LEU A 5 14.88 -1.21 -15.66
CA LEU A 5 14.01 -2.37 -15.51
C LEU A 5 13.68 -2.63 -14.02
N VAL A 6 14.64 -2.38 -13.13
CA VAL A 6 14.41 -2.41 -11.67
C VAL A 6 13.38 -1.35 -11.27
N ASP A 7 13.55 -0.12 -11.74
CA ASP A 7 12.63 0.98 -11.43
C ASP A 7 11.20 0.70 -11.91
N ARG A 8 11.05 0.07 -13.09
CA ARG A 8 9.72 -0.30 -13.61
C ARG A 8 9.08 -1.42 -12.79
N ARG A 9 9.84 -2.45 -12.39
CA ARG A 9 9.33 -3.61 -11.64
C ARG A 9 9.06 -3.32 -10.16
N SER A 10 9.66 -2.25 -9.63
CA SER A 10 9.48 -1.84 -8.24
C SER A 10 8.27 -0.92 -8.03
N ARG A 11 7.55 -0.55 -9.10
CA ARG A 11 6.37 0.32 -9.01
C ARG A 11 5.20 -0.40 -8.35
N ILE A 12 4.54 0.28 -7.42
CA ILE A 12 3.38 -0.24 -6.69
C ILE A 12 2.13 0.53 -7.09
N LYS A 13 1.02 -0.18 -7.33
CA LYS A 13 -0.30 0.41 -7.57
C LYS A 13 -1.20 0.14 -6.35
N PRO A 14 -1.32 1.08 -5.40
CA PRO A 14 -2.13 0.89 -4.21
C PRO A 14 -3.64 1.06 -4.48
N PHE A 15 -4.44 0.56 -3.54
CA PHE A 15 -5.87 0.81 -3.45
C PHE A 15 -6.27 1.12 -2.00
N ILE A 16 -7.40 1.81 -1.84
CA ILE A 16 -8.04 2.10 -0.55
C ILE A 16 -9.49 1.63 -0.64
N LYS A 17 -9.97 0.94 0.40
CA LYS A 17 -11.31 0.35 0.41
C LYS A 17 -11.83 0.24 1.84
N VAL A 18 -13.12 0.50 2.02
CA VAL A 18 -13.85 0.16 3.25
C VAL A 18 -14.27 -1.30 3.14
N VAL A 19 -13.90 -2.12 4.12
CA VAL A 19 -14.09 -3.58 4.09
C VAL A 19 -14.72 -4.04 5.40
N ASN A 20 -15.74 -4.90 5.31
CA ASN A 20 -16.32 -5.59 6.46
C ASN A 20 -15.30 -6.62 7.01
N TYR A 21 -15.22 -6.78 8.33
CA TYR A 21 -14.35 -7.77 8.98
C TYR A 21 -14.53 -9.19 8.47
N ASN A 22 -15.75 -9.59 8.10
CA ASN A 22 -16.02 -10.92 7.53
C ASN A 22 -15.33 -11.16 6.18
N HIS A 23 -14.93 -10.10 5.47
CA HIS A 23 -14.21 -10.19 4.19
C HIS A 23 -12.69 -10.09 4.36
N LEU A 24 -12.18 -10.12 5.60
CA LEU A 24 -10.76 -10.11 5.90
C LEU A 24 -10.35 -11.44 6.52
N MET A 25 -9.23 -11.99 6.05
CA MET A 25 -8.53 -13.08 6.72
C MET A 25 -7.39 -12.48 7.56
N PRO A 26 -7.49 -12.46 8.90
CA PRO A 26 -6.41 -11.97 9.75
C PRO A 26 -5.13 -12.79 9.54
N THR A 27 -3.99 -12.13 9.57
CA THR A 27 -2.68 -12.79 9.45
C THR A 27 -1.80 -12.46 10.64
N ARG A 28 -0.84 -13.33 10.96
CA ARG A 28 0.13 -13.11 12.06
C ARG A 28 1.13 -11.97 11.79
N TYR A 29 1.20 -11.46 10.56
CA TYR A 29 2.18 -10.45 10.17
C TYR A 29 1.64 -9.05 10.45
N THR A 30 2.49 -8.19 11.01
CA THR A 30 2.18 -6.78 11.22
C THR A 30 2.93 -5.91 10.22
N LEU A 31 2.34 -4.76 9.88
CA LEU A 31 2.94 -3.74 9.04
C LEU A 31 2.87 -2.42 9.80
N GLU A 32 4.00 -1.98 10.35
CA GLU A 32 4.09 -0.69 11.05
C GLU A 32 4.04 0.45 10.05
N LEU A 33 2.93 1.18 10.02
CA LEU A 33 2.66 2.23 9.05
C LEU A 33 2.61 3.61 9.71
N GLU A 34 3.65 3.97 10.46
CA GLU A 34 3.72 5.27 11.17
C GLU A 34 3.48 6.47 10.23
N GLY A 35 3.89 6.37 8.95
CA GLY A 35 3.68 7.43 7.95
C GLY A 35 2.33 7.41 7.21
N LEU A 36 1.44 6.44 7.44
CA LEU A 36 0.11 6.39 6.80
C LEU A 36 -1.05 6.67 7.76
N LYS A 37 -0.75 6.81 9.05
CA LYS A 37 -1.75 7.14 10.07
C LYS A 37 -2.32 8.54 9.78
N GLY A 38 -3.62 8.62 9.53
CA GLY A 38 -4.32 9.87 9.19
C GLY A 38 -4.43 10.20 7.70
N VAL A 39 -3.70 9.50 6.82
CA VAL A 39 -3.83 9.69 5.35
C VAL A 39 -5.17 9.17 4.83
N VAL A 40 -5.69 8.11 5.46
CA VAL A 40 -6.99 7.53 5.15
C VAL A 40 -7.94 7.79 6.31
N SER A 41 -8.96 8.58 6.04
CA SER A 41 -10.08 8.86 6.95
C SER A 41 -11.40 8.58 6.26
N GLN A 42 -12.52 8.67 6.99
CA GLN A 42 -13.85 8.56 6.38
C GLN A 42 -14.10 9.69 5.37
N ASP A 43 -13.53 10.87 5.60
CA ASP A 43 -13.66 12.03 4.70
C ASP A 43 -12.97 11.81 3.37
N THR A 44 -11.83 11.11 3.37
CA THR A 44 -11.09 10.75 2.15
C THR A 44 -11.96 9.99 1.13
N PHE A 45 -13.04 9.33 1.58
CA PHE A 45 -13.95 8.62 0.71
C PHE A 45 -15.09 9.46 0.15
N LYS A 46 -15.28 10.70 0.61
CA LYS A 46 -16.36 11.59 0.11
C LYS A 46 -16.06 12.08 -1.30
N GLU A 47 -14.84 12.56 -1.53
CA GLU A 47 -14.42 13.15 -2.81
C GLU A 47 -13.42 12.28 -3.57
N VAL A 48 -13.53 12.26 -4.90
CA VAL A 48 -12.64 11.44 -5.76
C VAL A 48 -11.21 11.98 -5.75
N SER A 49 -11.03 13.31 -5.75
CA SER A 49 -9.72 13.96 -5.69
C SER A 49 -8.93 13.57 -4.44
N GLN A 50 -9.59 13.55 -3.28
CA GLN A 50 -8.97 13.14 -2.02
C GLN A 50 -8.54 11.67 -2.03
N ARG A 51 -9.30 10.78 -2.69
CA ARG A 51 -8.90 9.38 -2.88
C ARG A 51 -7.64 9.27 -3.73
N GLU A 52 -7.50 10.09 -4.76
CA GLU A 52 -6.32 10.09 -5.62
C GLU A 52 -5.08 10.58 -4.88
N ASP A 53 -5.22 11.65 -4.09
CA ASP A 53 -4.11 12.21 -3.32
C ASP A 53 -3.66 11.27 -2.20
N ALA A 54 -4.60 10.63 -1.51
CA ALA A 54 -4.28 9.58 -0.53
C ALA A 54 -3.52 8.41 -1.19
N LYS A 55 -3.93 7.97 -2.39
CA LYS A 55 -3.22 6.91 -3.13
C LYS A 55 -1.81 7.32 -3.53
N LYS A 56 -1.56 8.59 -3.91
CA LYS A 56 -0.22 9.09 -4.24
C LYS A 56 0.71 9.02 -3.01
N THR A 57 0.23 9.45 -1.85
CA THR A 57 0.98 9.37 -0.58
C THR A 57 1.27 7.93 -0.18
N ILE A 58 0.25 7.05 -0.25
CA ILE A 58 0.40 5.62 0.05
C ILE A 58 1.40 4.96 -0.90
N LYS A 59 1.33 5.28 -2.19
CA LYS A 59 2.24 4.73 -3.20
C LYS A 59 3.69 5.00 -2.83
N LYS A 60 4.03 6.25 -2.53
CA LYS A 60 5.40 6.65 -2.16
C LYS A 60 5.89 5.87 -0.94
N ALA A 61 5.09 5.82 0.13
CA ALA A 61 5.45 5.11 1.35
C ALA A 61 5.66 3.60 1.15
N LEU A 62 4.84 2.96 0.31
CA LEU A 62 4.98 1.54 0.00
C LEU A 62 6.19 1.25 -0.91
N GLU A 63 6.47 2.12 -1.89
CA GLU A 63 7.65 1.99 -2.76
C GLU A 63 8.95 2.14 -1.93
N ASP A 64 9.03 3.14 -1.05
CA ASP A 64 10.18 3.34 -0.15
C ASP A 64 10.40 2.11 0.76
N ARG A 65 9.31 1.54 1.31
CA ARG A 65 9.39 0.35 2.17
C ARG A 65 9.79 -0.89 1.37
N TYR A 66 9.28 -1.06 0.16
CA TYR A 66 9.67 -2.16 -0.72
C TYR A 66 11.16 -2.12 -1.05
N THR A 67 11.70 -0.94 -1.39
CA THR A 67 13.13 -0.75 -1.67
C THR A 67 14.00 -0.98 -0.42
N SER A 68 13.49 -0.68 0.78
CA SER A 68 14.18 -0.99 2.04
C SER A 68 14.25 -2.48 2.39
N GLY A 69 13.52 -3.34 1.68
CA GLY A 69 13.50 -4.80 1.90
C GLY A 69 12.74 -5.26 3.15
N LYS A 70 11.99 -4.35 3.80
CA LYS A 70 11.12 -4.66 4.95
C LYS A 70 9.80 -5.29 4.49
N ASN A 71 9.17 -6.08 5.35
CA ASN A 71 7.84 -6.70 5.12
C ASN A 71 7.75 -7.48 3.80
N ARG A 72 8.76 -8.30 3.49
CA ARG A 72 8.84 -9.09 2.23
C ARG A 72 7.57 -9.87 1.91
N TRP A 73 6.94 -10.47 2.92
CA TRP A 73 5.69 -11.23 2.76
C TRP A 73 4.55 -10.37 2.19
N PHE A 74 4.41 -9.12 2.68
CA PHE A 74 3.35 -8.19 2.23
C PHE A 74 3.49 -7.80 0.75
N PHE A 75 4.71 -7.70 0.24
CA PHE A 75 4.98 -7.35 -1.16
C PHE A 75 5.09 -8.56 -2.09
N THR A 76 4.91 -9.77 -1.57
CA THR A 76 4.89 -11.00 -2.37
C THR A 76 3.44 -11.31 -2.76
N PRO A 77 3.13 -11.51 -4.06
CA PRO A 77 1.78 -11.83 -4.48
C PRO A 77 1.34 -13.17 -3.90
N LEU A 78 0.15 -13.20 -3.30
CA LEU A 78 -0.48 -14.43 -2.85
C LEU A 78 -0.86 -15.27 -4.07
N ARG A 79 -0.33 -16.50 -4.16
CA ARG A 79 -0.65 -17.47 -5.21
C ARG A 79 -1.67 -18.44 -4.65
N PHE A 80 -2.80 -18.55 -5.33
CA PHE A 80 -3.85 -19.54 -5.09
C PHE A 80 -4.25 -20.15 -6.44
#